data_AF-A0A1G0EJ54-F1
#
_entry.id   AF-A0A1G0EJ54-F1
#
_cell.length_a   1.000
_cell.length_b   1.000
_cell.length_c   1.000
_cell.angle_alpha   90.00
_cell.angle_beta   90.00
_cell.angle_gamma   90.00
#
_symmetry.space_group_name_H-M   'P 1'
#
loop_
_entity.id
_entity.type
_entity.pdbx_description
1 polymer ?
#
loop_
_entity_poly.entity_id
_entity_poly.type
_entity_poly.pdbx_seq_one_letter_code
_entity_poly.pdbx_strand_id
1 'polypeptide(L)'
;MASSSPPAICSSNPYHVDFTYTADPAGVAAFQSVGYMLDGIEGYIYPQTFTQPLGTVRLMRKYNPSRDDHAIFPESELSNMIAQGYTVNSGSDWLGYVYPNTNGSVPAIQ
;
A
#
# COMPACT_ATOMS: atom_id res chain seq x y z
N MET A 1 -15.73 15.68 16.65
CA MET A 1 -15.91 14.30 17.15
C MET A 1 -16.98 13.61 16.31
N ALA A 2 -16.57 12.58 15.57
CA ALA A 2 -17.33 11.45 15.02
C ALA A 2 -16.30 10.65 14.20
N SER A 3 -15.57 9.73 14.85
CA SER A 3 -15.88 8.30 14.86
C SER A 3 -15.80 7.67 13.47
N SER A 4 -14.62 7.18 13.11
CA SER A 4 -14.53 5.87 12.48
C SER A 4 -13.57 5.04 13.32
N SER A 5 -14.14 4.48 14.39
CA SER A 5 -13.75 3.14 14.88
C SER A 5 -13.44 2.25 13.67
N PRO A 6 -12.42 1.38 13.73
CA PRO A 6 -12.09 0.54 12.58
C PRO A 6 -13.35 -0.18 12.06
N PRO A 7 -13.45 -0.44 10.74
CA PRO A 7 -14.63 -1.02 10.13
C PRO A 7 -15.14 -2.21 10.95
N ALA A 8 -16.45 -2.44 10.99
CA ALA A 8 -17.08 -3.40 11.91
C ALA A 8 -16.44 -4.82 11.89
N ILE A 9 -15.78 -5.17 10.79
CA ILE A 9 -14.98 -6.38 10.60
C ILE A 9 -13.78 -6.51 11.57
N CYS A 10 -13.27 -5.38 12.08
CA CYS A 10 -12.17 -5.29 13.02
C CYS A 10 -12.62 -5.33 14.50
N SER A 11 -13.92 -5.43 14.78
CA SER A 11 -14.47 -5.28 16.14
C SER A 11 -14.25 -6.48 17.07
N SER A 12 -13.84 -7.63 16.53
CA SER A 12 -13.69 -8.87 17.32
C SER A 12 -12.36 -8.99 18.06
N ASN A 13 -11.34 -8.21 17.67
CA ASN A 13 -10.04 -8.24 18.35
C ASN A 13 -9.30 -6.89 18.18
N PRO A 14 -9.16 -6.08 19.26
CA PRO A 14 -8.48 -4.79 19.20
C PRO A 14 -6.97 -4.89 18.92
N TYR A 15 -6.41 -6.11 18.90
CA TYR A 15 -5.01 -6.38 18.59
C TYR A 15 -4.77 -6.95 17.18
N HIS A 16 -5.82 -7.11 16.35
CA HIS A 16 -5.71 -7.59 14.97
C HIS A 16 -6.31 -6.60 13.97
N VAL A 17 -5.69 -5.43 13.86
CA VAL A 17 -6.00 -4.43 12.83
C VAL A 17 -4.77 -4.18 11.98
N ASP A 18 -4.22 -5.24 11.39
CA ASP A 18 -3.25 -5.08 10.32
C ASP A 18 -4.01 -4.84 9.01
N PHE A 19 -3.43 -4.01 8.15
CA PHE A 19 -3.94 -3.73 6.82
C PHE A 19 -2.81 -3.93 5.83
N THR A 20 -3.11 -4.59 4.72
CA THR A 20 -2.13 -4.82 3.67
C THR A 20 -2.70 -4.50 2.30
N TYR A 21 -1.82 -4.00 1.44
CA TYR A 21 -2.12 -3.67 0.06
C TYR A 21 -1.45 -4.66 -0.89
N THR A 22 -2.19 -5.08 -1.90
CA THR A 22 -1.67 -5.81 -3.05
C THR A 22 -2.09 -5.14 -4.34
N ALA A 23 -1.20 -5.16 -5.34
CA ALA A 23 -1.48 -4.67 -6.68
C ALA A 23 -1.84 -5.79 -7.66
N ASP A 24 -1.84 -7.04 -7.20
CA ASP A 24 -2.11 -8.21 -8.04
C ASP A 24 -3.09 -9.19 -7.38
N PRO A 25 -3.89 -9.92 -8.19
CA PRO A 25 -4.84 -10.90 -7.69
C PRO A 25 -4.22 -12.07 -6.92
N ALA A 26 -2.96 -12.43 -7.18
CA ALA A 26 -2.31 -13.52 -6.46
C ALA A 26 -2.03 -13.13 -4.99
N GLY A 27 -1.67 -11.87 -4.74
CA GLY A 27 -1.59 -11.31 -3.39
C GLY A 27 -2.92 -11.35 -2.65
N VAL A 28 -4.05 -11.10 -3.33
CA VAL A 28 -5.39 -11.19 -2.70
C VAL A 28 -5.63 -12.62 -2.21
N ALA A 29 -5.38 -13.61 -3.05
CA ALA A 29 -5.52 -15.02 -2.68
C ALA A 29 -4.57 -15.42 -1.55
N ALA A 30 -3.32 -14.93 -1.57
CA ALA A 30 -2.33 -15.22 -0.54
C ALA A 30 -2.76 -14.68 0.84
N PHE A 31 -3.24 -13.43 0.91
CA PHE A 31 -3.71 -12.84 2.16
C PHE A 31 -4.99 -13.49 2.68
N GLN A 32 -5.92 -13.84 1.79
CA GLN A 32 -7.12 -14.61 2.16
C GLN A 32 -6.76 -15.96 2.77
N SER A 33 -5.71 -16.63 2.28
CA SER A 33 -5.27 -17.94 2.82
C SER A 33 -4.75 -17.87 4.26
N VAL A 34 -4.37 -16.69 4.74
CA VAL A 34 -3.89 -16.46 6.12
C VAL A 34 -4.87 -15.65 6.98
N GLY A 35 -6.11 -15.48 6.51
CA GLY A 35 -7.22 -14.96 7.31
C GLY A 35 -7.58 -13.48 7.09
N TYR A 36 -6.95 -12.78 6.14
CA TYR A 36 -7.40 -11.44 5.75
C TYR A 36 -8.70 -11.49 4.95
N MET A 37 -9.47 -10.40 5.02
CA MET A 37 -10.67 -10.20 4.23
C MET A 37 -10.46 -9.03 3.27
N LEU A 38 -11.03 -9.11 2.07
CA LEU A 38 -10.90 -8.05 1.08
C LEU A 38 -11.78 -6.85 1.47
N ASP A 39 -11.15 -5.71 1.73
CA ASP A 39 -11.83 -4.45 2.11
C ASP A 39 -12.12 -3.52 0.90
N GLY A 40 -11.79 -3.96 -0.32
CA GLY A 40 -12.09 -3.25 -1.56
C GLY A 40 -10.84 -2.79 -2.34
N ILE A 41 -11.07 -1.93 -3.33
CA ILE A 41 -10.02 -1.34 -4.18
C ILE A 41 -9.86 0.12 -3.76
N GLU A 42 -8.66 0.50 -3.31
CA GLU A 42 -8.36 1.89 -2.94
C GLU A 42 -7.90 2.75 -4.12
N GLY A 43 -7.45 2.14 -5.20
CA GLY A 43 -6.99 2.86 -6.38
C GLY A 43 -6.39 1.98 -7.45
N TYR A 44 -5.86 2.62 -8.48
CA TYR A 44 -5.23 1.98 -9.62
C TYR A 44 -3.81 2.50 -9.81
N ILE A 45 -2.92 1.61 -10.24
CA ILE A 45 -1.54 1.93 -10.59
C ILE A 45 -1.30 1.61 -12.05
N TYR A 46 -0.53 2.45 -12.75
CA TYR A 46 -0.08 2.10 -14.09
C TYR A 46 0.99 1.01 -14.00
N PRO A 47 0.94 -0.03 -14.86
CA PRO A 47 1.91 -1.11 -14.85
C PRO A 47 3.34 -0.62 -15.09
N GLN A 48 4.33 -1.32 -14.52
CA GLN A 48 5.75 -1.05 -14.74
C GLN A 48 6.18 -1.18 -16.21
N THR A 49 5.38 -1.90 -17.02
CA THR A 49 5.63 -2.14 -18.45
C THR A 49 5.22 -0.97 -19.34
N PHE A 50 4.53 0.04 -18.80
CA PHE A 50 4.10 1.21 -19.55
C PHE A 50 5.19 2.27 -19.54
N THR A 51 5.28 3.08 -20.59
CA THR A 51 6.02 4.36 -20.53
C THR A 51 5.40 5.21 -19.43
N GLN A 52 6.23 5.73 -18.52
CA GLN A 52 5.78 6.57 -17.40
C GLN A 52 4.89 7.72 -17.90
N PRO A 53 3.60 7.78 -17.51
CA PRO A 53 2.75 8.91 -17.85
C PRO A 53 3.26 10.21 -17.23
N LEU A 54 3.09 11.33 -17.94
CA LEU A 54 3.50 12.65 -17.43
C LEU A 54 2.78 12.96 -16.11
N GLY A 55 3.54 13.47 -15.13
CA GLY A 55 3.02 13.85 -13.81
C GLY A 55 2.84 12.68 -12.82
N THR A 56 3.28 11.47 -13.18
CA THR A 56 3.28 10.33 -12.27
C THR A 56 4.65 10.13 -11.61
N VAL A 57 4.69 9.43 -10.49
CA VAL A 57 5.91 8.96 -9.80
C VAL A 57 5.87 7.45 -9.65
N ARG A 58 7.03 6.80 -9.42
CA ARG A 58 7.02 5.39 -9.03
C ARG A 58 6.48 5.22 -7.61
N LEU A 59 5.62 4.23 -7.43
CA LEU A 59 5.14 3.78 -6.14
C LEU A 59 6.05 2.67 -5.64
N MET A 60 6.85 2.94 -4.63
CA MET A 60 7.81 2.01 -4.05
C MET A 60 7.10 1.07 -3.06
N ARG A 61 7.66 -0.13 -2.87
CA ARG A 61 7.32 -0.99 -1.73
C ARG A 61 8.59 -1.58 -1.13
N LYS A 62 8.80 -1.40 0.17
CA LYS A 62 9.98 -1.90 0.87
C LYS A 62 9.59 -2.57 2.18
N TYR A 63 10.36 -3.58 2.55
CA TYR A 63 10.20 -4.32 3.80
C TYR A 63 11.29 -3.94 4.80
N ASN A 64 10.91 -3.82 6.07
CA ASN A 64 11.81 -3.66 7.19
C ASN A 64 11.79 -4.93 8.08
N PRO A 65 12.83 -5.78 8.03
CA PRO A 65 12.86 -7.05 8.74
C PRO A 65 12.91 -6.93 10.26
N SER A 66 13.35 -5.80 10.82
CA SER A 66 13.35 -5.61 12.28
C SER A 66 11.96 -5.26 12.83
N ARG A 67 11.07 -4.80 11.96
CA ARG A 67 9.69 -4.42 12.29
C ARG A 67 8.65 -5.43 11.79
N ASP A 68 9.07 -6.36 10.95
CA ASP A 68 8.19 -7.27 10.20
C ASP A 68 7.06 -6.51 9.48
N ASP A 69 7.44 -5.43 8.77
CA ASP A 69 6.50 -4.46 8.21
C ASP A 69 6.88 -4.02 6.79
N HIS A 70 5.86 -3.81 5.95
CA HIS A 70 6.01 -3.27 4.60
C HIS A 70 5.46 -1.85 4.53
N ALA A 71 6.20 -0.97 3.86
CA ALA A 71 5.72 0.37 3.54
C ALA A 71 5.59 0.56 2.04
N ILE A 72 4.52 1.27 1.64
CA ILE A 72 4.27 1.73 0.28
C ILE A 72 4.34 3.26 0.27
N PHE A 73 5.14 3.84 -0.62
CA PHE A 73 5.44 5.28 -0.61
C PHE A 73 5.92 5.76 -2.00
N PRO A 74 5.80 7.07 -2.33
CA PRO A 74 6.33 7.59 -3.58
C PRO A 74 7.87 7.58 -3.60
N GLU A 75 8.47 7.42 -4.78
CA GLU A 75 9.93 7.38 -4.99
C GLU A 75 10.69 8.55 -4.35
N SER A 76 10.06 9.73 -4.24
CA SER A 76 10.64 10.90 -3.56
C SER A 76 10.98 10.65 -2.09
N GLU A 77 10.32 9.71 -1.43
CA GLU A 77 10.54 9.36 -0.01
C GLU A 77 11.55 8.23 0.18
N LEU A 78 12.14 7.69 -0.89
CA LEU A 78 13.00 6.50 -0.81
C LEU A 78 14.18 6.68 0.15
N SER A 79 14.88 7.81 0.09
CA SER A 79 16.00 8.08 1.00
C SER A 79 15.56 8.12 2.47
N ASN A 80 14.39 8.71 2.75
CA ASN A 80 13.84 8.79 4.10
C ASN A 80 13.42 7.42 4.63
N MET A 81 12.86 6.57 3.77
CA MET A 81 12.42 5.22 4.15
C MET A 81 13.59 4.26 4.34
N ILE A 82 14.64 4.39 3.52
CA ILE A 82 15.91 3.66 3.73
C ILE A 82 16.53 4.04 5.07
N ALA A 83 16.55 5.32 5.43
CA ALA A 83 17.05 5.78 6.72
C ALA A 83 16.24 5.21 7.91
N GLN A 84 14.99 4.83 7.68
CA GLN A 84 14.11 4.16 8.65
C GLN A 84 14.20 2.62 8.62
N GLY A 85 15.08 2.05 7.79
CA GLY A 85 15.33 0.60 7.71
C GLY A 85 14.51 -0.16 6.67
N TYR A 86 13.64 0.51 5.90
CA TYR A 86 12.89 -0.11 4.81
C TYR A 86 13.79 -0.30 3.59
N THR A 87 14.51 -1.40 3.57
CA THR A 87 15.63 -1.65 2.64
C THR A 87 15.47 -2.91 1.81
N VAL A 88 14.61 -3.85 2.23
CA VAL A 88 14.48 -5.16 1.61
C VAL A 88 13.42 -5.15 0.52
N ASN A 89 13.74 -5.76 -0.62
CA ASN A 89 12.79 -6.04 -1.69
C ASN A 89 12.06 -7.35 -1.42
N SER A 90 10.75 -7.29 -1.27
CA SER A 90 9.89 -8.45 -1.05
C SER A 90 8.86 -8.53 -2.18
N GLY A 91 9.16 -9.39 -3.16
CA GLY A 91 8.40 -9.55 -4.41
C GLY A 91 8.82 -8.58 -5.52
N SER A 92 8.70 -7.27 -5.29
CA SER A 92 9.10 -6.24 -6.26
C SER A 92 9.66 -5.01 -5.54
N ASP A 93 10.58 -4.31 -6.20
CA ASP A 93 11.23 -3.08 -5.73
C ASP A 93 10.27 -1.88 -5.72
N TRP A 94 9.34 -1.86 -6.68
CA TRP A 94 8.28 -0.86 -6.84
C TRP A 94 7.06 -1.52 -7.51
N LEU A 95 5.89 -0.89 -7.44
CA LEU A 95 4.61 -1.49 -7.85
C LEU A 95 4.14 -0.99 -9.22
N GLY A 96 4.46 0.26 -9.57
CA GLY A 96 3.97 0.89 -10.79
C GLY A 96 4.05 2.41 -10.71
N TYR A 97 3.42 3.11 -11.66
CA TYR A 97 3.34 4.57 -11.65
C TYR A 97 2.00 5.04 -11.08
N VAL A 98 2.03 6.11 -10.28
CA VAL A 98 0.85 6.72 -9.65
C VAL A 98 0.88 8.22 -9.74
N TYR A 99 -0.29 8.85 -9.78
CA TYR A 99 -0.40 10.29 -9.58
C TYR A 99 -0.28 10.62 -8.09
N PRO A 100 0.63 11.53 -7.69
CA PRO A 100 0.71 11.98 -6.31
C PRO A 100 -0.56 12.74 -5.92
N ASN A 101 -1.09 12.48 -4.74
CA ASN A 101 -2.14 13.31 -4.16
C ASN A 101 -1.53 14.59 -3.55
N THR A 102 -1.28 15.60 -4.40
CA THR A 102 -0.62 16.86 -3.96
C THR A 102 -1.54 17.81 -3.21
N ASN A 103 -2.86 17.62 -3.31
CA ASN A 103 -3.85 18.54 -2.77
C ASN A 103 -4.55 17.97 -1.51
N GLY A 104 -4.12 16.80 -1.04
CA GLY A 104 -4.71 16.11 0.12
C GLY A 104 -6.17 15.70 -0.06
N SER A 105 -6.71 15.79 -1.28
CA SER A 105 -8.09 15.45 -1.59
C SER A 105 -8.16 13.98 -1.93
N VAL A 106 -8.90 13.20 -1.14
CA VAL A 106 -9.21 11.81 -1.52
C VAL A 106 -10.26 11.87 -2.63
N PRO A 107 -9.99 11.37 -3.86
CA PRO A 107 -10.98 11.37 -4.92
C PRO A 107 -12.21 10.57 -4.49
N ALA A 108 -13.41 11.12 -4.71
CA ALA A 108 -14.63 10.33 -4.55
C ALA A 108 -14.66 9.27 -5.67
N ILE A 109 -14.65 7.99 -5.30
CA ILE A 109 -14.88 6.91 -6.25
C ILE A 109 -16.36 7.01 -6.68
N GLN A 110 -16.60 7.23 -7.98
CA GLN A 110 -17.95 7.33 -8.57
C GLN A 110 -18.56 5.94 -8.79
#